data_AF-X6LBG9-F1
#
_entry.id   AF-X6LBG9-F1
#
_cell.length_a   1.000
_cell.length_b   1.000
_cell.length_c   1.000
_cell.angle_alpha   90.00
_cell.angle_beta   90.00
_cell.angle_gamma   90.00
#
_symmetry.space_group_name_H-M   'P 1'
#
loop_
_entity.id
_entity.type
_entity.pdbx_description
1 polymer ?
#
loop_
_entity_poly.entity_id
_entity_poly.type
_entity_poly.pdbx_seq_one_letter_code
_entity_poly.pdbx_strand_id
1 'polypeptide(L)'
;MTKDEIDEFIDKVKINFKLRKNTNEYDGVIIIICGHGDNGNMLVASDGKHVSIDEMRMSFNCYKMEAFKDLPKIFIIDACRSENTAKSYELAMRGNEILHGHSDDGFLMIWSTTKGHRVADLSLLSQCMKNV
;
A
#
# COMPACT_ATOMS: atom_id res chain seq x y z
N MET A 1 -4.00 -0.46 16.44
CA MET A 1 -2.56 -0.17 16.54
C MET A 1 -2.42 1.34 16.47
N THR A 2 -1.68 1.93 17.40
CA THR A 2 -1.29 3.35 17.34
C THR A 2 -0.35 3.57 16.16
N LYS A 3 -0.16 4.83 15.76
CA LYS A 3 0.80 5.15 14.70
C LYS A 3 2.19 4.57 14.98
N ASP A 4 2.69 4.72 16.22
CA ASP A 4 4.02 4.27 16.59
C ASP A 4 4.13 2.73 16.56
N GLU A 5 3.07 2.02 16.97
CA GLU A 5 3.00 0.56 16.85
C GLU A 5 3.00 0.10 15.39
N ILE A 6 2.35 0.83 14.48
CA ILE A 6 2.34 0.53 13.04
C ILE A 6 3.75 0.73 12.46
N ASP A 7 4.39 1.86 12.76
CA ASP A 7 5.74 2.17 12.29
C ASP A 7 6.73 1.10 12.80
N GLU A 8 6.66 0.74 14.09
CA GLU A 8 7.49 -0.31 14.70
C GLU A 8 7.22 -1.69 14.09
N PHE A 9 5.95 -2.02 13.81
CA PHE A 9 5.59 -3.29 13.19
C PHE A 9 6.20 -3.43 11.79
N ILE A 10 6.13 -2.39 10.96
CA ILE A 10 6.72 -2.40 9.62
C ILE A 10 8.24 -2.60 9.70
N ASP A 11 8.92 -1.97 10.64
CA ASP A 11 10.36 -2.15 10.82
C ASP A 11 10.71 -3.55 11.34
N LYS A 12 9.94 -4.08 12.29
CA LYS A 12 10.06 -5.47 12.78
C LYS A 12 9.88 -6.48 11.66
N VAL A 13 8.91 -6.29 10.77
CA VAL A 13 8.72 -7.17 9.59
C VAL A 13 9.99 -7.19 8.73
N LYS A 14 10.56 -6.02 8.41
CA LYS A 14 11.77 -5.94 7.58
C LYS A 14 12.96 -6.65 8.22
N ILE A 15 13.11 -6.54 9.54
CA ILE A 15 14.20 -7.16 10.31
C ILE A 15 13.98 -8.67 10.45
N ASN A 16 12.82 -9.08 10.95
CA ASN A 16 12.53 -10.48 11.28
C ASN A 16 12.56 -11.37 10.05
N PHE A 17 12.04 -10.87 8.92
CA PHE A 17 12.09 -11.57 7.64
C PHE A 17 13.35 -11.26 6.83
N LYS A 18 14.30 -10.46 7.35
CA LYS A 18 15.59 -10.14 6.70
C LYS A 18 15.42 -9.55 5.29
N LEU A 19 14.36 -8.78 5.06
CA LEU A 19 13.95 -8.32 3.73
C LEU A 19 15.00 -7.43 3.06
N ARG A 20 15.75 -6.63 3.82
CA ARG A 20 16.77 -5.74 3.23
C ARG A 20 17.84 -6.48 2.42
N LYS A 21 18.21 -7.69 2.85
CA LYS A 21 19.20 -8.54 2.18
C LYS A 21 18.58 -9.73 1.45
N ASN A 22 17.28 -9.96 1.65
CA ASN A 22 16.54 -11.11 1.14
C ASN A 22 17.29 -12.45 1.32
N THR A 23 17.92 -12.68 2.48
CA THR A 23 18.76 -13.89 2.69
C THR A 23 17.97 -15.20 2.68
N ASN A 24 16.65 -15.10 2.71
CA ASN A 24 15.73 -16.24 2.65
C ASN A 24 15.19 -16.46 1.23
N GLU A 25 15.70 -15.72 0.23
CA GLU A 25 15.40 -15.91 -1.20
C GLU A 25 13.90 -15.85 -1.53
N TYR A 26 13.19 -14.86 -0.98
CA TYR A 26 11.79 -14.62 -1.36
C TYR A 26 11.70 -14.13 -2.81
N ASP A 27 10.67 -14.56 -3.53
CA ASP A 27 10.38 -14.11 -4.89
C ASP A 27 9.60 -12.79 -4.93
N GLY A 28 9.19 -12.25 -3.79
CA GLY A 28 8.39 -11.03 -3.72
C GLY A 28 7.82 -10.76 -2.34
N VAL A 29 7.07 -9.67 -2.23
CA VAL A 29 6.39 -9.28 -0.98
C VAL A 29 4.95 -8.86 -1.28
N ILE A 30 4.02 -9.31 -0.44
CA ILE A 30 2.63 -8.89 -0.47
C ILE A 30 2.33 -8.22 0.87
N ILE A 31 1.86 -6.98 0.83
CA ILE A 31 1.45 -6.20 1.99
C ILE A 31 -0.04 -5.93 1.87
N ILE A 32 -0.81 -6.43 2.83
CA ILE A 32 -2.25 -6.22 2.90
C ILE A 32 -2.53 -5.24 4.03
N ILE A 33 -3.22 -4.16 3.69
CA ILE A 33 -3.59 -3.11 4.62
C ILE A 33 -5.11 -3.05 4.67
N CYS A 34 -5.68 -3.22 5.86
CA CYS A 34 -7.12 -3.09 6.09
C CYS A 34 -7.33 -2.16 7.27
N GLY A 35 -8.07 -1.08 7.09
CA GLY A 35 -8.29 -0.13 8.16
C GLY A 35 -9.12 1.08 7.76
N HIS A 36 -9.34 1.97 8.72
CA HIS A 36 -9.99 3.22 8.42
C HIS A 36 -9.02 4.12 7.66
N GLY A 37 -9.48 4.72 6.57
CA GLY A 37 -8.66 5.57 5.73
C GLY A 37 -9.22 6.99 5.66
N ASP A 38 -8.35 7.94 5.30
CA ASP A 38 -8.68 9.36 5.19
C ASP A 38 -8.12 9.95 3.88
N ASN A 39 -8.39 11.24 3.66
CA ASN A 39 -7.92 12.00 2.52
C ASN A 39 -6.41 11.84 2.32
N GLY A 40 -5.98 11.68 1.07
CA GLY A 40 -4.56 11.68 0.73
C GLY A 40 -3.82 10.37 1.02
N ASN A 41 -4.48 9.22 0.90
CA ASN A 41 -3.87 7.89 1.10
C ASN A 41 -3.37 7.66 2.52
N MET A 42 -4.18 8.05 3.49
CA MET A 42 -3.85 7.95 4.90
C MET A 42 -4.61 6.79 5.53
N LEU A 43 -3.97 6.09 6.47
CA LEU A 43 -4.63 5.22 7.44
C LEU A 43 -4.81 5.98 8.74
N VAL A 44 -5.97 5.83 9.38
CA VAL A 44 -6.24 6.36 10.71
C VAL A 44 -5.93 5.26 11.73
N ALA A 45 -4.93 5.51 12.57
CA ALA A 45 -4.52 4.63 13.65
C ALA A 45 -5.48 4.72 14.85
N SER A 46 -5.36 3.79 15.81
CA SER A 46 -6.28 3.75 16.96
C SER A 46 -6.11 4.92 17.94
N ASP A 47 -4.99 5.66 17.86
CA ASP A 47 -4.76 6.91 18.59
C ASP A 47 -5.25 8.16 17.81
N GLY A 48 -5.96 7.96 16.70
CA GLY A 48 -6.50 9.03 15.85
C GLY A 48 -5.46 9.72 14.96
N LYS A 49 -4.19 9.29 15.03
CA LYS A 49 -3.12 9.80 14.17
C LYS A 49 -3.15 9.14 12.79
N HIS A 50 -2.51 9.78 11.82
CA HIS A 50 -2.48 9.33 10.44
C HIS A 50 -1.14 8.69 10.06
N VAL A 51 -1.21 7.62 9.26
CA VAL A 51 -0.05 6.94 8.65
C VAL A 51 -0.18 7.03 7.15
N SER A 52 0.85 7.57 6.48
CA SER A 52 0.87 7.67 5.03
C SER A 52 1.15 6.31 4.40
N ILE A 53 0.20 5.83 3.59
CA ILE A 53 0.37 4.61 2.80
C ILE A 53 1.46 4.81 1.75
N ASP A 54 1.59 6.03 1.22
CA ASP A 54 2.61 6.36 0.22
C ASP A 54 4.02 6.30 0.84
N GLU A 55 4.20 6.77 2.09
CA GLU A 55 5.48 6.63 2.82
C GLU A 55 5.78 5.17 3.16
N MET A 56 4.76 4.41 3.58
CA MET A 56 4.90 2.98 3.84
C MET A 56 5.37 2.25 2.57
N ARG A 57 4.74 2.52 1.42
CA ARG A 57 5.13 2.00 0.11
C ARG A 57 6.56 2.38 -0.26
N MET A 58 6.92 3.67 -0.13
CA MET A 58 8.27 4.16 -0.41
C MET A 58 9.33 3.48 0.45
N SER A 59 8.97 3.00 1.65
CA SER A 59 9.86 2.25 2.52
C SER A 59 10.29 0.88 1.97
N PHE A 60 9.64 0.40 0.90
CA PHE A 60 9.95 -0.82 0.17
C PHE A 60 10.47 -0.56 -1.25
N ASN A 61 10.82 0.68 -1.60
CA ASN A 61 11.29 1.01 -2.95
C ASN A 61 12.64 0.36 -3.29
N CYS A 62 13.02 0.43 -4.55
CA CYS A 62 14.24 -0.21 -5.07
C CYS A 62 15.54 0.28 -4.40
N TYR A 63 15.54 1.46 -3.79
CA TYR A 63 16.71 1.99 -3.08
C TYR A 63 16.77 1.54 -1.61
N LYS A 64 15.61 1.49 -0.93
CA LYS A 64 15.52 1.09 0.48
C LYS A 64 15.51 -0.43 0.64
N MET A 65 15.10 -1.16 -0.39
CA MET A 65 15.05 -2.63 -0.48
C MET A 65 15.70 -3.11 -1.77
N GLU A 66 17.02 -2.91 -1.89
CA GLU A 66 17.78 -3.26 -3.09
C GLU A 66 17.63 -4.73 -3.49
N ALA A 67 17.61 -5.65 -2.51
CA ALA A 67 17.42 -7.08 -2.75
C ALA A 67 16.04 -7.45 -3.35
N PHE A 68 15.09 -6.51 -3.32
CA PHE A 68 13.76 -6.64 -3.92
C PHE A 68 13.60 -5.77 -5.17
N LYS A 69 14.66 -5.10 -5.67
CA LYS A 69 14.56 -4.17 -6.81
C LYS A 69 13.79 -4.76 -7.99
N ASP A 70 14.17 -5.98 -8.40
CA ASP A 70 13.61 -6.66 -9.57
C ASP A 70 12.53 -7.71 -9.21
N LEU A 71 12.03 -7.69 -7.96
CA LEU A 71 11.01 -8.60 -7.46
C LEU A 71 9.65 -7.89 -7.28
N PRO A 72 8.51 -8.60 -7.49
CA PRO A 72 7.18 -8.04 -7.28
C PRO A 72 6.94 -7.58 -5.83
N LYS A 73 6.39 -6.37 -5.70
CA LYS A 73 5.98 -5.72 -4.44
C LYS A 73 4.50 -5.36 -4.54
N ILE A 74 3.63 -6.20 -3.99
CA ILE A 74 2.18 -6.09 -4.14
C ILE A 74 1.58 -5.46 -2.89
N PHE A 75 0.85 -4.36 -3.04
CA PHE A 75 0.10 -3.71 -1.97
C PHE A 75 -1.39 -3.87 -2.25
N ILE A 76 -2.10 -4.52 -1.33
CA ILE A 76 -3.55 -4.67 -1.36
C ILE A 76 -4.13 -3.81 -0.25
N ILE A 77 -4.88 -2.79 -0.61
CA ILE A 77 -5.30 -1.76 0.33
C ILE A 77 -6.82 -1.70 0.37
N ASP A 78 -7.35 -2.02 1.54
CA ASP A 78 -8.75 -1.88 1.89
C ASP A 78 -8.93 -0.76 2.92
N ALA A 79 -9.02 0.47 2.40
CA ALA A 79 -9.20 1.68 3.20
C ALA A 79 -9.94 2.75 2.39
N CYS A 80 -10.69 3.62 3.10
CA CYS A 80 -11.33 4.78 2.53
C CYS A 80 -10.31 5.81 2.01
N ARG A 81 -10.68 6.62 1.00
CA ARG A 81 -9.82 7.67 0.42
C ARG A 81 -10.44 9.07 0.30
N SER A 82 -11.71 9.27 0.70
CA SER A 82 -12.35 10.54 1.14
C SER A 82 -13.88 10.44 1.18
N GLU A 83 -14.57 11.48 1.65
CA GLU A 83 -15.98 11.78 1.36
C GLU A 83 -16.12 12.56 0.04
N ASN A 84 -16.45 11.90 -1.06
CA ASN A 84 -17.20 12.52 -2.15
C ASN A 84 -18.10 11.47 -2.80
N THR A 85 -19.40 11.77 -2.90
CA THR A 85 -20.36 10.98 -3.66
C THR A 85 -20.02 11.06 -5.15
N ALA A 86 -19.94 9.92 -5.82
CA ALA A 86 -19.50 9.79 -7.21
C ALA A 86 -20.22 10.75 -8.17
N LYS A 87 -19.44 11.48 -8.98
CA LYS A 87 -19.85 11.94 -10.31
C LYS A 87 -18.80 11.47 -11.30
N SER A 88 -19.22 10.66 -12.27
CA SER A 88 -18.39 10.08 -13.34
C SER A 88 -18.12 11.08 -14.46
N TYR A 89 -16.90 11.06 -15.03
CA TYR A 89 -16.62 11.56 -16.39
C TYR A 89 -15.48 10.76 -17.05
N GLU A 90 -15.46 10.77 -18.39
CA GLU A 90 -14.63 9.91 -19.26
C GLU A 90 -13.12 10.20 -19.21
N LEU A 91 -12.32 9.16 -19.47
CA LEU A 91 -10.86 9.19 -19.58
C LEU A 91 -10.41 9.18 -21.04
N ALA A 92 -9.39 10.00 -21.36
CA ALA A 92 -8.51 9.80 -22.50
C ALA A 92 -7.06 9.82 -22.00
N MET A 93 -6.26 8.81 -22.37
CA MET A 93 -4.81 8.81 -22.12
C MET A 93 -4.04 8.83 -23.44
N ARG A 94 -3.02 9.69 -23.52
CA ARG A 94 -1.98 9.67 -24.56
C ARG A 94 -0.66 10.12 -23.96
N GLY A 95 0.42 9.38 -24.24
CA GLY A 95 1.78 9.79 -23.90
C GLY A 95 2.80 8.72 -24.31
N ASN A 96 3.71 9.09 -25.21
CA ASN A 96 4.83 8.31 -25.72
C ASN A 96 6.08 9.09 -25.36
N GLU A 97 6.95 8.60 -24.46
CA GLU A 97 8.24 9.21 -24.15
C GLU A 97 9.22 8.22 -23.48
N ILE A 98 10.51 8.51 -23.63
CA ILE A 98 11.68 7.61 -23.45
C ILE A 98 11.91 7.22 -21.98
N LEU A 99 12.02 5.91 -21.70
CA LEU A 99 12.07 5.33 -20.34
C LEU A 99 13.45 5.47 -19.67
N HIS A 100 13.50 6.17 -18.54
CA HIS A 100 14.49 5.94 -17.48
C HIS A 100 13.78 5.14 -16.38
N GLY A 101 14.43 4.09 -15.84
CA GLY A 101 13.83 3.23 -14.80
C GLY A 101 13.38 4.04 -13.58
N HIS A 102 12.15 3.81 -13.13
CA HIS A 102 11.54 4.57 -12.03
C HIS A 102 11.82 3.85 -10.71
N SER A 103 11.99 4.57 -9.61
CA SER A 103 12.25 3.95 -8.29
C SER A 103 11.10 3.09 -7.76
N ASP A 104 9.97 3.12 -8.47
CA ASP A 104 8.72 2.44 -8.15
C ASP A 104 8.45 1.25 -9.10
N ASP A 105 9.46 0.82 -9.85
CA ASP A 105 9.34 -0.36 -10.70
C ASP A 105 9.07 -1.62 -9.84
N GLY A 106 8.15 -2.46 -10.31
CA GLY A 106 7.75 -3.71 -9.64
C GLY A 106 6.67 -3.55 -8.56
N PHE A 107 6.08 -2.37 -8.37
CA PHE A 107 4.91 -2.21 -7.50
C PHE A 107 3.59 -2.50 -8.22
N LEU A 108 2.73 -3.30 -7.59
CA LEU A 108 1.31 -3.43 -7.96
C LEU A 108 0.46 -2.96 -6.78
N MET A 109 -0.37 -1.94 -6.99
CA MET A 109 -1.29 -1.44 -5.97
C MET A 109 -2.73 -1.75 -6.35
N ILE A 110 -3.40 -2.56 -5.54
CA ILE A 110 -4.81 -2.89 -5.68
C ILE A 110 -5.55 -2.16 -4.57
N TRP A 111 -6.40 -1.20 -4.94
CA TRP A 111 -7.24 -0.48 -4.00
C TRP A 111 -8.67 -1.01 -4.07
N SER A 112 -9.29 -1.27 -2.92
CA SER A 112 -10.74 -1.54 -2.86
C SER A 112 -11.59 -0.30 -3.17
N THR A 113 -10.97 0.89 -3.19
CA THR A 113 -11.61 2.18 -3.49
C THR A 113 -10.96 2.92 -4.64
N THR A 114 -11.79 3.61 -5.41
CA THR A 114 -11.36 4.72 -6.23
C THR A 114 -10.93 5.89 -5.35
N LYS A 115 -9.86 6.61 -5.74
CA LYS A 115 -9.39 7.80 -5.02
C LYS A 115 -10.58 8.74 -4.76
N GLY A 116 -10.74 9.15 -3.51
CA GLY A 116 -11.79 10.04 -3.08
C GLY A 116 -13.11 9.40 -2.59
N HIS A 117 -13.16 8.09 -2.36
CA HIS A 117 -14.39 7.35 -2.02
C HIS A 117 -14.27 6.57 -0.70
N ARG A 118 -15.41 6.22 -0.08
CA ARG A 118 -15.49 5.39 1.14
C ARG A 118 -15.69 3.91 0.83
N VAL A 119 -15.16 3.05 1.71
CA VAL A 119 -15.49 1.62 1.82
C VAL A 119 -16.58 1.47 2.87
N ALA A 120 -17.56 0.59 2.65
CA ALA A 120 -18.46 0.17 3.73
C ALA A 120 -17.67 -0.70 4.75
N ASP A 121 -18.03 -0.66 6.03
CA ASP A 121 -17.36 -1.44 7.12
C ASP A 121 -17.30 -2.97 6.88
N LEU A 122 -17.97 -3.45 5.83
CA LEU A 122 -18.10 -4.83 5.39
C LEU A 122 -17.74 -4.98 3.90
N SER A 123 -16.65 -4.38 3.46
CA SER A 123 -16.12 -4.58 2.11
C SER A 123 -16.00 -6.09 1.81
N LEU A 124 -16.41 -6.50 0.61
CA LEU A 124 -16.36 -7.91 0.20
C LEU A 124 -14.93 -8.46 0.31
N LEU A 125 -13.92 -7.62 0.05
CA LEU A 125 -12.52 -7.98 0.22
C LEU A 125 -12.17 -8.26 1.69
N SER A 126 -12.54 -7.37 2.62
CA SER A 126 -12.32 -7.56 4.06
C SER A 126 -12.99 -8.83 4.58
N GLN A 127 -14.23 -9.10 4.13
CA GLN A 127 -14.97 -10.29 4.52
C GLN A 127 -14.32 -11.56 3.99
N CYS A 128 -13.88 -11.58 2.72
CA CYS A 128 -13.21 -12.74 2.14
C CYS A 128 -11.86 -13.03 2.83
N MET A 129 -11.11 -12.00 3.22
CA MET A 129 -9.80 -12.16 3.86
C MET A 129 -9.88 -12.57 5.34
N LYS A 130 -10.99 -12.28 6.04
CA LYS A 130 -11.19 -12.70 7.44
C LYS A 130 -11.46 -14.20 7.62
N ASN A 131 -11.80 -14.90 6.53
CA ASN A 131 -12.19 -16.32 6.56
C ASN A 131 -11.06 -17.28 6.13
N VAL A 132 -9.80 -16.82 6.12
CA VAL A 132 -8.61 -17.62 5.79
C VAL A 132 -7.78 -17.86 7.04
#